data_AF-A0A561PPK6-F1
#
_entry.id   AF-A0A561PPK6-F1
#
_cell.length_a   1.000
_cell.length_b   1.000
_cell.length_c   1.000
_cell.angle_alpha   90.00
_cell.angle_beta   90.00
_cell.angle_gamma   90.00
#
_symmetry.space_group_name_H-M   'P 1'
#
loop_
_entity.id
_entity.type
_entity.pdbx_description
1 polymer ?
#
loop_
_entity_poly.entity_id
_entity_poly.type
_entity_poly.pdbx_seq_one_letter_code
_entity_poly.pdbx_strand_id
1 'polypeptide(L)'
;MLYIDDQLPHIQLAKKTHISYITCYINRKIFGKSATTICGDTNCKICKSKTKKTNISNYLFSILKQIDFKKIPGSSPHELLKLNSQFNTLYLKARKKISPKDQDGIKNIFNYDWFIDNNLYNAYDLCTNLKIETCVYCNRLYTSTVITEKKERIIRPTLDHWFPQAQYPLLALSFYNLIPSCSPCNSSVKHFATFDLSKNIHPYVDKKITSDYQLQSIYDKSINTFKVTIDSTNTKIKSTLKTMQIPAIYEHHQSELADLDLLRRKYNKRYLNDLGKLLGAKLTEKEVYRIIFGVEYEDENFYKRPLSKLKKDILNLKIK
;
A
#
# COMPACT_ATOMS: atom_id res chain seq x y z
N MET A 1 6.50 6.52 5.77
CA MET A 1 6.05 5.32 5.05
C MET A 1 6.17 4.11 5.95
N LEU A 2 5.30 3.12 5.76
CA LEU A 2 5.25 1.89 6.53
C LEU A 2 5.68 0.69 5.68
N TYR A 3 6.30 -0.29 6.32
CA TYR A 3 6.48 -1.63 5.76
C TYR A 3 5.17 -2.42 5.92
N ILE A 4 4.83 -3.22 4.93
CA ILE A 4 3.71 -4.17 4.99
C ILE A 4 4.30 -5.57 5.10
N ASP A 5 4.19 -6.17 6.29
CA ASP A 5 4.65 -7.52 6.54
C ASP A 5 3.68 -8.55 5.94
N ASP A 6 4.05 -9.09 4.78
CA ASP A 6 3.26 -10.09 4.07
C ASP A 6 3.31 -11.49 4.70
N GLN A 7 4.00 -11.65 5.83
CA GLN A 7 3.96 -12.86 6.65
C GLN A 7 2.84 -12.84 7.69
N LEU A 8 2.21 -11.69 7.95
CA LEU A 8 1.09 -11.62 8.89
C LEU A 8 -0.10 -12.45 8.38
N PRO A 9 -0.76 -13.26 9.24
CA PRO A 9 -1.79 -14.21 8.79
C PRO A 9 -2.93 -13.58 7.97
N HIS A 10 -3.37 -12.38 8.35
CA HIS A 10 -4.43 -11.67 7.64
C HIS A 10 -3.98 -11.15 6.27
N ILE A 11 -2.71 -10.76 6.11
CA ILE A 11 -2.15 -10.33 4.83
C ILE A 11 -1.91 -11.54 3.92
N GLN A 12 -1.44 -12.67 4.46
CA GLN A 12 -1.35 -13.93 3.70
C GLN A 12 -2.72 -14.39 3.18
N LEU A 13 -3.77 -14.29 4.02
CA LEU A 13 -5.14 -14.56 3.61
C LEU A 13 -5.62 -13.60 2.51
N ALA A 14 -5.36 -12.30 2.67
CA ALA A 14 -5.69 -11.27 1.68
C ALA A 14 -5.03 -11.59 0.33
N LYS A 15 -3.72 -11.87 0.35
CA LYS A 15 -2.90 -12.23 -0.81
C LYS A 15 -3.43 -13.49 -1.49
N LYS A 16 -3.62 -14.58 -0.75
CA LYS A 16 -4.12 -15.86 -1.29
C LYS A 16 -5.49 -15.69 -1.95
N THR A 17 -6.40 -14.99 -1.28
CA THR A 17 -7.76 -14.71 -1.78
C THR A 17 -7.70 -13.87 -3.06
N HIS A 18 -6.92 -12.78 -3.04
CA HIS A 18 -6.75 -11.90 -4.19
C HIS A 18 -6.21 -12.65 -5.40
N ILE A 19 -5.11 -13.39 -5.23
CA ILE A 19 -4.49 -14.18 -6.30
C ILE A 19 -5.51 -15.17 -6.89
N SER A 20 -6.24 -15.90 -6.04
CA SER A 20 -7.23 -16.87 -6.52
C SER A 20 -8.30 -16.22 -7.40
N TYR A 21 -8.98 -15.19 -6.89
CA TYR A 21 -10.07 -14.54 -7.61
C TYR A 21 -9.61 -13.80 -8.87
N ILE A 22 -8.50 -13.06 -8.80
CA ILE A 22 -7.97 -12.30 -9.94
C ILE A 22 -7.41 -13.24 -11.02
N THR A 23 -6.72 -14.32 -10.65
CA THR A 23 -6.26 -15.32 -11.63
C THR A 23 -7.44 -15.95 -12.37
N CYS A 24 -8.53 -16.28 -11.66
CA CYS A 24 -9.75 -16.77 -12.31
C CYS A 24 -10.34 -15.72 -13.25
N TYR A 25 -10.39 -14.46 -12.84
CA TYR A 25 -10.91 -13.36 -13.64
C TYR A 25 -10.11 -13.19 -14.93
N ILE A 26 -8.78 -13.06 -14.83
CA ILE A 26 -7.89 -12.88 -15.98
C ILE A 26 -8.01 -14.07 -16.95
N ASN A 27 -8.02 -15.30 -16.44
CA ASN A 27 -8.21 -16.50 -17.26
C ASN A 27 -9.50 -16.43 -18.07
N ARG A 28 -10.61 -16.02 -17.46
CA ARG A 28 -11.89 -15.86 -18.17
C ARG A 28 -11.86 -14.75 -19.20
N LYS A 29 -11.16 -13.64 -18.92
CA LYS A 29 -11.02 -12.53 -19.86
C LYS A 29 -10.16 -12.89 -21.07
N ILE A 30 -9.17 -13.78 -20.92
CA ILE A 30 -8.31 -14.22 -22.02
C ILE A 30 -8.91 -15.39 -22.80
N PHE A 31 -9.40 -16.42 -22.12
CA PHE A 31 -9.79 -17.68 -22.75
C PHE A 31 -11.30 -17.90 -22.87
N GLY A 32 -12.11 -17.14 -22.13
CA GLY A 32 -13.55 -17.39 -22.01
C GLY A 32 -13.86 -18.50 -21.01
N LYS A 33 -15.05 -19.11 -21.13
CA LYS A 33 -15.50 -20.20 -20.25
C LYS A 33 -15.20 -21.54 -20.92
N SER A 34 -14.38 -22.37 -20.30
CA SER A 34 -14.06 -23.75 -20.68
C SER A 34 -13.72 -24.60 -19.45
N ALA A 35 -13.75 -25.94 -19.57
CA ALA A 35 -13.34 -26.83 -18.48
C ALA A 35 -11.92 -26.54 -17.95
N THR A 36 -11.00 -26.13 -18.83
CA THR A 36 -9.61 -25.80 -18.51
C THR A 36 -9.40 -24.44 -17.84
N THR A 37 -10.45 -23.62 -17.73
CA THR A 37 -10.39 -22.26 -17.14
C THR A 37 -11.13 -22.14 -15.81
N ILE A 38 -11.79 -23.21 -15.36
CA ILE A 38 -12.46 -23.29 -14.07
C ILE A 38 -11.44 -23.74 -13.01
N CYS A 39 -11.41 -23.07 -11.86
CA CYS A 39 -10.37 -23.28 -10.84
C CYS A 39 -10.61 -24.44 -9.86
N GLY A 40 -11.46 -25.41 -10.20
CA GLY A 40 -11.80 -26.56 -9.34
C GLY A 40 -12.59 -26.21 -8.07
N ASP A 41 -12.51 -24.97 -7.57
CA ASP A 41 -13.30 -24.46 -6.45
C ASP A 41 -14.78 -24.30 -6.86
N THR A 42 -15.62 -25.18 -6.30
CA THR A 42 -17.07 -25.19 -6.53
C THR A 42 -17.77 -23.95 -5.99
N ASN A 43 -17.12 -23.13 -5.16
CA ASN A 43 -17.66 -21.88 -4.61
C ASN A 43 -17.09 -20.61 -5.27
N CYS A 44 -16.20 -20.74 -6.26
CA CYS A 44 -15.62 -19.59 -6.93
C CYS A 44 -16.68 -18.76 -7.67
N LYS A 45 -16.98 -17.57 -7.14
CA LYS A 45 -17.97 -16.63 -7.70
C LYS A 45 -17.62 -16.21 -9.13
N ILE A 46 -16.32 -16.10 -9.46
CA ILE A 46 -15.85 -15.72 -10.80
C ILE A 46 -16.07 -16.84 -11.80
N CYS A 47 -15.86 -18.10 -11.44
CA CYS A 47 -16.13 -19.24 -12.32
C CYS A 47 -17.64 -19.44 -12.56
N LYS A 48 -18.49 -19.06 -11.60
CA LYS A 48 -19.96 -19.06 -11.76
C LYS A 48 -20.52 -17.84 -12.50
N SER A 49 -19.75 -16.76 -12.62
CA SER A 49 -20.25 -15.50 -13.19
C SER A 49 -20.42 -15.53 -14.71
N LYS A 50 -21.04 -14.47 -15.24
CA LYS A 50 -21.15 -14.17 -16.67
C LYS A 50 -19.94 -13.39 -17.22
N THR A 51 -18.78 -13.43 -16.55
CA THR A 51 -17.56 -12.77 -17.06
C THR A 51 -17.23 -13.29 -18.45
N LYS A 52 -17.24 -12.38 -19.44
CA LYS A 52 -17.03 -12.66 -20.87
C LYS A 52 -15.56 -12.51 -21.24
N LYS A 53 -15.14 -13.29 -22.24
CA LYS A 53 -13.84 -13.12 -22.91
C LYS A 53 -13.75 -11.71 -23.50
N THR A 54 -12.58 -11.08 -23.39
CA THR A 54 -12.27 -9.80 -24.03
C THR A 54 -12.00 -10.03 -25.52
N ASN A 55 -12.54 -9.16 -26.37
CA ASN A 55 -12.23 -9.15 -27.79
C ASN A 55 -10.82 -8.57 -28.02
N ILE A 56 -9.85 -9.42 -28.35
CA ILE A 56 -8.45 -9.04 -28.58
C ILE A 56 -7.98 -9.55 -29.95
N SER A 57 -6.90 -8.98 -30.49
CA SER A 57 -6.35 -9.51 -31.75
C SER A 57 -5.77 -10.91 -31.58
N ASN A 58 -5.75 -11.70 -32.66
CA ASN A 58 -5.11 -13.02 -32.68
C ASN A 58 -3.62 -12.93 -32.30
N TYR A 59 -2.97 -11.82 -32.65
CA TYR A 59 -1.59 -11.55 -32.28
C TYR A 59 -1.44 -11.34 -30.77
N LEU A 60 -2.22 -10.45 -30.15
CA LEU A 60 -2.17 -10.28 -28.69
C LEU A 60 -2.48 -11.60 -27.97
N PHE A 61 -3.46 -12.36 -28.45
CA PHE A 61 -3.79 -13.66 -27.90
C PHE A 61 -2.62 -14.66 -27.98
N SER A 62 -1.87 -14.69 -29.09
CA SER A 62 -0.71 -15.58 -29.21
C SER A 62 0.46 -15.17 -28.32
N ILE A 63 0.65 -13.86 -28.09
CA ILE A 63 1.65 -13.36 -27.12
C ILE A 63 1.24 -13.73 -25.70
N LEU A 64 -0.03 -13.51 -25.32
CA LEU A 64 -0.52 -13.83 -23.98
C LEU A 64 -0.42 -15.33 -23.64
N LYS A 65 -0.49 -16.23 -24.62
CA LYS A 65 -0.25 -17.67 -24.42
C LYS A 65 1.20 -18.02 -24.10
N GLN A 66 2.16 -17.20 -24.52
CA GLN A 66 3.59 -17.42 -24.29
C GLN A 66 4.05 -16.90 -22.92
N ILE A 67 3.18 -16.20 -22.20
CA ILE A 67 3.49 -15.57 -20.92
C ILE A 67 2.64 -16.19 -19.85
N ASP A 68 3.25 -16.47 -18.71
CA ASP A 68 2.56 -17.00 -17.54
C ASP A 68 1.81 -15.88 -16.80
N PHE A 69 0.79 -15.32 -17.44
CA PHE A 69 -0.01 -14.22 -16.90
C PHE A 69 -0.75 -14.61 -15.61
N LYS A 70 -0.91 -15.91 -15.33
CA LYS A 70 -1.50 -16.43 -14.09
C LYS A 70 -0.61 -16.13 -12.87
N LYS A 71 0.67 -15.83 -13.08
CA LYS A 71 1.59 -15.39 -12.01
C LYS A 71 1.45 -13.91 -11.67
N ILE A 72 1.00 -13.07 -12.61
CA ILE A 72 0.93 -11.61 -12.42
C ILE A 72 0.19 -11.19 -11.14
N PRO A 73 -0.94 -11.81 -10.74
CA PRO A 73 -1.64 -11.38 -9.52
C PRO A 73 -0.83 -11.53 -8.22
N GLY A 74 0.16 -12.42 -8.21
CA GLY A 74 0.89 -12.82 -6.99
C GLY A 74 2.42 -12.76 -7.07
N SER A 75 2.99 -12.44 -8.22
CA SER A 75 4.45 -12.29 -8.39
C SER A 75 4.99 -11.09 -7.63
N SER A 76 6.22 -11.21 -7.11
CA SER A 76 6.92 -10.09 -6.46
C SER A 76 7.16 -8.93 -7.43
N PRO A 77 7.35 -7.69 -6.95
CA PRO A 77 7.57 -6.53 -7.81
C PRO A 77 8.67 -6.68 -8.88
N HIS A 78 9.78 -7.36 -8.55
CA HIS A 78 10.85 -7.64 -9.52
C HIS A 78 10.38 -8.61 -10.63
N GLU A 79 9.65 -9.66 -10.26
CA GLU A 79 9.11 -10.61 -11.23
C GLU A 79 7.98 -10.00 -12.07
N LEU A 80 7.19 -9.07 -11.52
CA LEU A 80 6.20 -8.29 -12.28
C LEU A 80 6.86 -7.46 -13.39
N LEU A 81 7.96 -6.77 -13.08
CA LEU A 81 8.73 -6.04 -14.09
C LEU A 81 9.27 -6.98 -15.16
N LYS A 82 9.80 -8.14 -14.77
CA LYS A 82 10.29 -9.14 -15.71
C LYS A 82 9.19 -9.64 -16.65
N LEU A 83 8.01 -10.00 -16.12
CA LEU A 83 6.86 -10.43 -16.91
C LEU A 83 6.37 -9.33 -17.87
N ASN A 84 6.32 -8.08 -17.41
CA ASN A 84 5.96 -6.94 -18.25
C ASN A 84 7.00 -6.68 -19.36
N SER A 85 8.29 -6.76 -19.05
CA SER A 85 9.36 -6.63 -20.04
C SER A 85 9.32 -7.76 -21.07
N GLN A 86 9.12 -9.02 -20.63
CA GLN A 86 8.94 -10.16 -21.52
C GLN A 86 7.76 -9.96 -22.47
N PHE A 87 6.61 -9.47 -21.95
CA PHE A 87 5.48 -9.12 -22.79
C PHE A 87 5.83 -8.08 -23.86
N ASN A 88 6.45 -6.98 -23.44
CA ASN A 88 6.83 -5.91 -24.36
C ASN A 88 7.81 -6.41 -25.42
N THR A 89 8.85 -7.17 -25.04
CA THR A 89 9.81 -7.75 -25.99
C THR A 89 9.13 -8.67 -27.00
N LEU A 90 8.28 -9.60 -26.54
CA LEU A 90 7.58 -10.53 -27.43
C LEU A 90 6.61 -9.80 -28.37
N TYR A 91 5.83 -8.88 -27.82
CA TYR A 91 4.86 -8.13 -28.62
C TYR A 91 5.55 -7.23 -29.65
N LEU A 92 6.64 -6.55 -29.28
CA LEU A 92 7.33 -5.60 -30.15
C LEU A 92 8.26 -6.26 -31.19
N LYS A 93 8.56 -7.55 -31.05
CA LYS A 93 9.35 -8.31 -32.04
C LYS A 93 8.78 -8.22 -33.46
N ALA A 94 7.45 -8.26 -33.60
CA ALA A 94 6.79 -8.16 -34.90
C ALA A 94 6.00 -6.85 -35.09
N ARG A 95 6.03 -5.92 -34.13
CA ARG A 95 5.27 -4.65 -34.19
C ARG A 95 6.04 -3.49 -33.57
N LYS A 96 5.96 -2.30 -34.18
CA LYS A 96 6.65 -1.11 -33.66
C LYS A 96 6.09 -0.57 -32.33
N LYS A 97 4.79 -0.78 -32.09
CA LYS A 97 4.09 -0.34 -30.86
C LYS A 97 2.86 -1.20 -30.60
N ILE A 98 2.35 -1.17 -29.37
CA ILE A 98 1.05 -1.78 -29.03
C ILE A 98 -0.06 -1.04 -29.79
N SER A 99 -0.94 -1.80 -30.45
CA SER A 99 -2.03 -1.20 -31.22
C SER A 99 -3.09 -0.64 -30.27
N PRO A 100 -3.85 0.41 -30.64
CA PRO A 100 -4.91 0.94 -29.78
C PRO A 100 -5.93 -0.13 -29.35
N LYS A 101 -6.31 -1.04 -30.27
CA LYS A 101 -7.19 -2.17 -29.98
C LYS A 101 -6.59 -3.12 -28.93
N ASP A 102 -5.31 -3.45 -29.05
CA ASP A 102 -4.65 -4.35 -28.10
C ASP A 102 -4.39 -3.67 -26.75
N GLN A 103 -4.13 -2.36 -26.76
CA GLN A 103 -4.02 -1.57 -25.53
C GLN A 103 -5.34 -1.55 -24.75
N ASP A 104 -6.47 -1.33 -25.44
CA ASP A 104 -7.80 -1.45 -24.85
C ASP A 104 -8.08 -2.89 -24.37
N GLY A 105 -7.71 -3.89 -25.17
CA GLY A 105 -7.78 -5.30 -24.80
C GLY A 105 -7.06 -5.63 -23.49
N ILE A 106 -5.83 -5.12 -23.32
CA ILE A 106 -5.04 -5.30 -22.09
C ILE A 106 -5.73 -4.64 -20.91
N LYS A 107 -6.17 -3.38 -21.03
CA LYS A 107 -6.91 -2.67 -19.97
C LYS A 107 -8.19 -3.42 -19.58
N ASN A 108 -8.88 -3.99 -20.56
CA ASN A 108 -10.08 -4.79 -20.33
C ASN A 108 -9.78 -6.13 -19.64
N ILE A 109 -8.63 -6.77 -19.90
CA ILE A 109 -8.21 -8.00 -19.21
C ILE A 109 -7.78 -7.70 -17.78
N PHE A 110 -6.98 -6.65 -17.56
CA PHE A 110 -6.46 -6.22 -16.27
C PHE A 110 -7.25 -5.00 -15.76
N ASN A 111 -8.57 -5.17 -15.70
CA ASN A 111 -9.50 -4.07 -15.48
C ASN A 111 -9.62 -3.72 -13.98
N TYR A 112 -8.93 -2.64 -13.57
CA TYR A 112 -9.02 -2.11 -12.21
C TYR A 112 -10.40 -1.54 -11.88
N ASP A 113 -11.09 -0.90 -12.83
CA ASP A 113 -12.43 -0.33 -12.63
C ASP A 113 -13.47 -1.43 -12.32
N TRP A 114 -13.34 -2.59 -12.97
CA TRP A 114 -14.11 -3.76 -12.60
C TRP A 114 -13.78 -4.22 -11.18
N PHE A 115 -12.50 -4.27 -10.81
CA PHE A 115 -12.07 -4.71 -9.49
C PHE A 115 -12.53 -3.78 -8.37
N ILE A 116 -12.61 -2.47 -8.55
CA ILE A 116 -12.98 -1.57 -7.46
C ILE A 116 -14.44 -1.70 -7.01
N ASP A 117 -15.37 -2.11 -7.89
CA ASP A 117 -16.81 -2.03 -7.58
C ASP A 117 -17.68 -3.25 -7.99
N ASN A 118 -17.11 -4.35 -8.51
CA ASN A 118 -17.93 -5.52 -8.82
C ASN A 118 -18.48 -6.23 -7.56
N ASN A 119 -19.53 -7.05 -7.73
CA ASN A 119 -20.18 -7.78 -6.62
C ASN A 119 -19.63 -9.20 -6.35
N LEU A 120 -18.57 -9.61 -7.06
CA LEU A 120 -18.01 -10.96 -6.95
C LEU A 120 -16.84 -10.97 -5.96
N TYR A 121 -15.79 -10.21 -6.28
CA TYR A 121 -14.61 -9.97 -5.45
C TYR A 121 -14.00 -8.63 -5.85
N ASN A 122 -13.84 -7.71 -4.91
CA ASN A 122 -13.47 -6.32 -5.20
C ASN A 122 -12.46 -5.72 -4.21
N ALA A 123 -12.20 -4.42 -4.36
CA ALA A 123 -11.30 -3.67 -3.50
C ALA A 123 -11.71 -3.66 -2.02
N TYR A 124 -13.01 -3.67 -1.69
CA TYR A 124 -13.47 -3.78 -0.30
C TYR A 124 -13.14 -5.14 0.30
N ASP A 125 -13.29 -6.23 -0.45
CA ASP A 125 -12.90 -7.57 0.01
C ASP A 125 -11.40 -7.65 0.30
N LEU A 126 -10.57 -7.07 -0.59
CA LEU A 126 -9.13 -6.98 -0.38
C LEU A 126 -8.79 -6.17 0.88
N CYS A 127 -9.32 -4.96 1.00
CA CYS A 127 -8.98 -4.06 2.10
C CYS A 127 -9.48 -4.57 3.47
N THR A 128 -10.64 -5.24 3.50
CA THR A 128 -11.18 -5.91 4.69
C THR A 128 -10.23 -6.99 5.21
N ASN A 129 -9.65 -7.78 4.30
CA ASN A 129 -8.68 -8.82 4.67
C ASN A 129 -7.31 -8.23 5.05
N LEU A 130 -6.87 -7.16 4.36
CA LEU A 130 -5.61 -6.47 4.66
C LEU A 130 -5.60 -5.81 6.04
N LYS A 131 -6.74 -5.32 6.53
CA LYS A 131 -6.86 -4.67 7.86
C LYS A 131 -5.81 -3.57 8.11
N ILE A 132 -5.40 -2.87 7.05
CA ILE A 132 -4.49 -1.73 7.14
C ILE A 132 -5.35 -0.47 7.37
N GLU A 133 -5.32 0.04 8.59
CA GLU A 133 -6.23 1.10 9.06
C GLU A 133 -5.69 2.51 8.85
N THR A 134 -4.46 2.66 8.36
CA THR A 134 -3.87 3.96 8.06
C THR A 134 -3.10 3.95 6.76
N CYS A 135 -2.96 5.13 6.16
CA CYS A 135 -2.22 5.29 4.91
C CYS A 135 -0.77 4.77 5.05
N VAL A 136 -0.39 3.81 4.21
CA VAL A 136 0.97 3.25 4.19
C VAL A 136 2.03 4.30 3.84
N TYR A 137 1.67 5.31 3.04
CA TYR A 137 2.61 6.36 2.66
C TYR A 137 2.91 7.33 3.80
N CYS A 138 1.87 7.97 4.33
CA CYS A 138 2.05 9.05 5.28
C CYS A 138 1.78 8.68 6.73
N ASN A 139 1.17 7.53 7.04
CA ASN A 139 0.69 7.19 8.38
C ASN A 139 -0.09 8.32 9.07
N ARG A 140 -0.70 9.26 8.33
CA ARG A 140 -1.31 10.48 8.87
C ARG A 140 -2.84 10.41 8.97
N LEU A 141 -3.46 9.63 8.10
CA LEU A 141 -4.91 9.53 7.97
C LEU A 141 -5.33 8.07 8.16
N TYR A 142 -6.46 7.89 8.83
CA TYR A 142 -7.17 6.62 8.83
C TYR A 142 -7.61 6.27 7.40
N THR A 143 -7.53 4.99 7.07
CA THR A 143 -7.97 4.39 5.83
C THR A 143 -8.67 3.07 6.11
N SER A 144 -9.49 3.04 7.15
CA SER A 144 -10.24 1.85 7.55
C SER A 144 -11.27 1.46 6.49
N THR A 145 -11.56 0.16 6.43
CA THR A 145 -12.64 -0.35 5.57
C THR A 145 -13.90 -0.50 6.40
N VAL A 146 -14.98 0.15 5.98
CA VAL A 146 -16.28 0.13 6.66
C VAL A 146 -17.33 -0.42 5.70
N ILE A 147 -17.96 -1.51 6.14
CA ILE A 147 -19.12 -2.13 5.49
C ILE A 147 -20.20 -2.23 6.55
N THR A 148 -21.42 -1.75 6.27
CA THR A 148 -22.52 -1.80 7.24
C THR A 148 -23.03 -3.23 7.43
N GLU A 149 -23.81 -3.46 8.49
CA GLU A 149 -24.49 -4.76 8.69
C GLU A 149 -25.40 -5.13 7.50
N LYS A 150 -25.97 -4.12 6.83
CA LYS A 150 -26.75 -4.25 5.59
C LYS A 150 -25.89 -4.47 4.33
N LYS A 151 -24.57 -4.67 4.49
CA LYS A 151 -23.57 -4.87 3.43
C LYS A 151 -23.35 -3.66 2.53
N GLU A 152 -23.66 -2.46 3.00
CA GLU A 152 -23.38 -1.23 2.26
C GLU A 152 -21.91 -0.87 2.39
N ARG A 153 -21.28 -0.56 1.26
CA ARG A 153 -19.87 -0.21 1.16
C ARG A 153 -19.70 1.29 1.41
N ILE A 154 -19.13 1.68 2.55
CA ILE A 154 -19.08 3.09 2.97
C ILE A 154 -17.74 3.74 2.60
N ILE A 155 -16.65 3.18 3.12
CA ILE A 155 -15.30 3.71 2.91
C ILE A 155 -14.27 2.59 2.93
N ARG A 156 -13.17 2.79 2.20
CA ARG A 156 -11.98 1.94 2.16
C ARG A 156 -10.74 2.80 1.87
N PRO A 157 -9.51 2.30 2.06
CA PRO A 157 -8.33 2.96 1.50
C PRO A 157 -8.45 3.11 -0.01
N THR A 158 -7.81 4.12 -0.59
CA THR A 158 -7.43 4.03 -2.00
C THR A 158 -6.38 2.93 -2.17
N LEU A 159 -6.39 2.23 -3.30
CA LEU A 159 -5.31 1.31 -3.64
C LEU A 159 -4.51 1.98 -4.74
N ASP A 160 -3.38 2.58 -4.36
CA ASP A 160 -2.45 3.19 -5.30
C ASP A 160 -1.72 2.10 -6.08
N HIS A 161 -1.45 2.36 -7.36
CA HIS A 161 -0.59 1.52 -8.17
C HIS A 161 0.87 1.96 -8.03
N TRP A 162 1.69 1.15 -7.34
CA TRP A 162 3.11 1.47 -7.16
C TRP A 162 3.80 1.65 -8.52
N PHE A 163 3.56 0.72 -9.46
CA PHE A 163 3.79 0.84 -10.89
C PHE A 163 2.56 1.46 -11.55
N PRO A 164 2.63 2.71 -12.06
CA PRO A 164 1.45 3.42 -12.56
C PRO A 164 0.70 2.62 -13.62
N GLN A 165 -0.61 2.46 -13.44
CA GLN A 165 -1.49 1.67 -14.33
C GLN A 165 -1.39 2.12 -15.79
N ALA A 166 -1.22 3.42 -16.05
CA ALA A 166 -1.09 3.96 -17.40
C ALA A 166 0.14 3.41 -18.15
N GLN A 167 1.24 3.16 -17.44
CA GLN A 167 2.49 2.64 -18.00
C GLN A 167 2.59 1.12 -17.90
N TYR A 168 2.01 0.53 -16.85
CA TYR A 168 2.06 -0.89 -16.54
C TYR A 168 0.66 -1.52 -16.43
N PRO A 169 -0.15 -1.49 -17.50
CA PRO A 169 -1.55 -1.94 -17.43
C PRO A 169 -1.67 -3.44 -17.11
N LEU A 170 -0.66 -4.26 -17.45
CA LEU A 170 -0.60 -5.67 -17.04
C LEU A 170 -0.59 -5.84 -15.51
N LEU A 171 -0.03 -4.88 -14.77
CA LEU A 171 0.19 -4.99 -13.33
C LEU A 171 -0.97 -4.40 -12.51
N ALA A 172 -2.02 -3.91 -13.15
CA ALA A 172 -3.10 -3.13 -12.53
C ALA A 172 -3.90 -3.88 -11.44
N LEU A 173 -3.89 -5.22 -11.51
CA LEU A 173 -4.59 -6.11 -10.57
C LEU A 173 -3.61 -6.98 -9.76
N SER A 174 -2.33 -6.62 -9.71
CA SER A 174 -1.37 -7.38 -8.91
C SER A 174 -1.44 -6.98 -7.44
N PHE A 175 -1.48 -7.97 -6.53
CA PHE A 175 -1.50 -7.72 -5.09
C PHE A 175 -0.37 -6.80 -4.65
N TYR A 176 0.84 -7.07 -5.13
CA TYR A 176 2.03 -6.30 -4.79
C TYR A 176 2.07 -4.92 -5.44
N ASN A 177 1.24 -4.67 -6.46
CA ASN A 177 1.13 -3.34 -7.06
C ASN A 177 0.09 -2.46 -6.39
N LEU A 178 -0.79 -3.01 -5.55
CA LEU A 178 -1.92 -2.30 -4.93
C LEU A 178 -1.57 -1.91 -3.47
N ILE A 179 -1.26 -0.63 -3.25
CA ILE A 179 -0.83 -0.10 -1.95
C ILE A 179 -1.99 0.66 -1.27
N PRO A 180 -2.46 0.19 -0.09
CA PRO A 180 -3.44 0.93 0.71
C PRO A 180 -2.92 2.32 1.11
N SER A 181 -3.66 3.34 0.72
CA SER A 181 -3.26 4.74 0.87
C SER A 181 -4.48 5.62 1.13
N CYS A 182 -4.23 6.84 1.61
CA CYS A 182 -5.26 7.87 1.64
C CYS A 182 -5.34 8.60 0.29
N SER A 183 -6.51 9.14 -0.03
CA SER A 183 -6.75 9.86 -1.28
C SER A 183 -5.73 10.98 -1.54
N PRO A 184 -5.35 11.85 -0.57
CA PRO A 184 -4.36 12.90 -0.84
C PRO A 184 -2.98 12.34 -1.25
N CYS A 185 -2.52 11.25 -0.63
CA CYS A 185 -1.22 10.67 -0.98
C CYS A 185 -1.24 10.01 -2.35
N ASN A 186 -2.30 9.28 -2.68
CA ASN A 186 -2.48 8.64 -3.97
C ASN A 186 -2.65 9.68 -5.09
N SER A 187 -3.67 10.53 -4.94
CA SER A 187 -4.20 11.38 -6.01
C SER A 187 -3.43 12.68 -6.20
N SER A 188 -2.93 13.30 -5.12
CA SER A 188 -2.32 14.63 -5.19
C SER A 188 -0.79 14.58 -5.13
N VAL A 189 -0.26 13.82 -4.16
CA VAL A 189 1.18 13.81 -3.89
C VAL A 189 1.92 12.88 -4.84
N LYS A 190 1.53 11.60 -4.88
CA LYS A 190 2.14 10.65 -5.81
C LYS A 190 1.69 10.95 -7.22
N HIS A 191 0.39 11.03 -7.46
CA HIS A 191 -0.19 11.37 -8.76
C HIS A 191 0.47 10.55 -9.89
N PHE A 192 1.19 11.20 -10.82
CA PHE A 192 1.91 10.55 -11.92
C PHE A 192 3.40 10.25 -11.64
N ALA A 193 3.87 10.45 -10.41
CA ALA A 193 5.24 10.13 -10.04
C ALA A 193 5.51 8.63 -10.29
N THR A 194 6.63 8.37 -10.97
CA THR A 194 7.10 7.02 -11.24
C THR A 194 8.13 6.62 -10.21
N PHE A 195 8.02 5.41 -9.69
CA PHE A 195 8.99 4.83 -8.79
C PHE A 195 9.82 3.75 -9.50
N ASP A 196 11.06 3.62 -9.06
CA ASP A 196 12.02 2.61 -9.54
C ASP A 196 12.47 1.75 -8.36
N LEU A 197 12.44 0.42 -8.47
CA LEU A 197 12.74 -0.49 -7.36
C LEU A 197 14.19 -0.33 -6.85
N SER A 198 15.09 0.18 -7.67
CA SER A 198 16.48 0.51 -7.30
C SER A 198 16.61 1.85 -6.59
N LYS A 199 15.69 2.80 -6.82
CA LYS A 199 15.77 4.18 -6.29
C LYS A 199 14.72 4.51 -5.24
N ASN A 200 13.67 3.72 -5.13
CA ASN A 200 12.51 4.00 -4.28
C ASN A 200 12.12 2.78 -3.49
N ILE A 201 11.69 3.00 -2.24
CA ILE A 201 11.16 1.94 -1.40
C ILE A 201 9.80 1.43 -1.90
N HIS A 202 9.60 0.13 -1.76
CA HIS A 202 8.35 -0.56 -2.04
C HIS A 202 7.82 -1.18 -0.73
N PRO A 203 6.58 -0.87 -0.30
CA PRO A 203 6.07 -1.27 1.02
C PRO A 203 6.09 -2.76 1.32
N TYR A 204 5.97 -3.62 0.31
CA TYR A 204 6.05 -5.08 0.46
C TYR A 204 7.46 -5.68 0.31
N VAL A 205 8.48 -4.90 -0.08
CA VAL A 205 9.82 -5.42 -0.40
C VAL A 205 10.85 -4.94 0.62
N ASP A 206 10.88 -3.64 0.88
CA ASP A 206 11.87 -3.04 1.76
C ASP A 206 11.42 -3.20 3.23
N LYS A 207 11.97 -4.19 3.94
CA LYS A 207 11.54 -4.55 5.31
C LYS A 207 11.91 -3.52 6.37
N LYS A 208 13.01 -2.81 6.17
CA LYS A 208 13.58 -1.88 7.15
C LYS A 208 13.12 -0.44 6.99
N ILE A 209 11.99 -0.19 6.29
CA ILE A 209 11.51 1.17 6.02
C ILE A 209 11.42 2.00 7.30
N THR A 210 10.78 1.49 8.35
CA THR A 210 10.53 2.28 9.56
C THR A 210 11.79 2.52 10.39
N SER A 211 12.72 1.56 10.41
CA SER A 211 13.97 1.63 11.17
C SER A 211 15.10 2.40 10.48
N ASP A 212 15.06 2.49 9.14
CA ASP A 212 16.13 3.13 8.36
C ASP A 212 15.98 4.66 8.24
N TYR A 213 14.95 5.25 8.88
CA TYR A 213 14.87 6.70 9.04
C TYR A 213 14.17 7.14 10.31
N GLN A 214 14.54 8.33 10.77
CA GLN A 214 13.89 9.05 11.86
C GLN A 214 13.40 10.42 11.38
N LEU A 215 12.16 10.77 11.73
CA LEU A 215 11.66 12.14 11.60
C LEU A 215 12.12 12.96 12.80
N GLN A 216 12.71 14.11 12.53
CA GLN A 216 13.11 15.05 13.57
C GLN A 216 12.29 16.33 13.41
N SER A 217 11.95 16.94 14.55
CA SER A 217 11.34 18.27 14.57
C SER A 217 12.28 19.25 15.25
N ILE A 218 12.53 20.37 14.58
CA ILE A 218 13.44 21.43 15.03
C ILE A 218 12.67 22.74 15.01
N TYR A 219 12.69 23.47 16.13
CA TYR A 219 12.11 24.81 16.18
C TYR A 219 13.06 25.83 15.53
N ASP A 220 12.62 26.44 14.44
CA ASP A 220 13.32 27.53 13.77
C ASP A 220 12.86 28.87 14.35
N LYS A 221 13.72 29.48 15.16
CA LYS A 221 13.47 30.77 15.80
C LYS A 221 13.36 31.93 14.80
N SER A 222 14.00 31.84 13.63
CA SER A 222 14.06 32.94 12.67
C SER A 222 12.72 33.21 12.00
N ILE A 223 11.95 32.14 11.77
CA ILE A 223 10.64 32.17 11.13
C ILE A 223 9.53 31.73 12.09
N ASN A 224 9.86 31.49 13.36
CA ASN A 224 8.93 31.14 14.44
C ASN A 224 8.04 29.91 14.11
N THR A 225 8.63 28.87 13.53
CA THR A 225 7.93 27.62 13.15
C THR A 225 8.80 26.38 13.36
N PHE A 226 8.17 25.21 13.48
CA PHE A 226 8.85 23.93 13.46
C PHE A 226 9.16 23.50 12.03
N LYS A 227 10.36 22.95 11.81
CA LYS A 227 10.75 22.23 10.60
C LYS A 227 10.77 20.74 10.86
N VAL A 228 10.37 19.95 9.86
CA VAL A 228 10.51 18.49 9.90
C VAL A 228 11.62 18.06 8.96
N THR A 229 12.57 17.28 9.46
CA THR A 229 13.68 16.73 8.68
C THR A 229 13.70 15.21 8.76
N ILE A 230 14.41 14.58 7.81
CA ILE A 230 14.61 13.13 7.79
C ILE A 230 16.08 12.86 8.07
N ASP A 231 16.34 12.12 9.13
CA ASP A 231 17.64 11.48 9.34
C ASP A 231 17.60 10.06 8.77
N SER A 232 18.49 9.79 7.82
CA SER A 232 18.65 8.49 7.17
C SER A 232 19.97 8.45 6.40
N THR A 233 20.58 7.27 6.29
CA THR A 233 21.70 7.03 5.36
C THR A 233 21.24 6.34 4.07
N ASN A 234 20.00 5.83 4.04
CA ASN A 234 19.44 5.06 2.93
C ASN A 234 18.92 6.00 1.83
N THR A 235 19.57 5.98 0.67
CA THR A 235 19.23 6.85 -0.48
C THR A 235 17.85 6.55 -1.07
N LYS A 236 17.40 5.29 -1.04
CA LYS A 236 16.05 4.92 -1.51
C LYS A 236 14.98 5.59 -0.65
N ILE A 237 15.17 5.58 0.66
CA ILE A 237 14.24 6.21 1.60
C ILE A 237 14.21 7.71 1.40
N LYS A 238 15.37 8.36 1.33
CA LYS A 238 15.43 9.81 1.04
C LYS A 238 14.69 10.15 -0.26
N SER A 239 14.94 9.40 -1.33
CA SER A 239 14.29 9.61 -2.63
C SER A 239 12.77 9.49 -2.51
N THR A 240 12.26 8.40 -1.93
CA THR A 240 10.81 8.20 -1.82
C THR A 240 10.15 9.21 -0.90
N LEU A 241 10.71 9.49 0.28
CA LEU A 241 10.10 10.44 1.21
C LEU A 241 10.10 11.87 0.66
N LYS A 242 11.12 12.23 -0.15
CA LYS A 242 11.16 13.50 -0.89
C LYS A 242 10.07 13.53 -1.96
N THR A 243 9.97 12.51 -2.82
CA THR A 243 8.91 12.44 -3.85
C THR A 243 7.52 12.47 -3.23
N MET A 244 7.34 11.80 -2.10
CA MET A 244 6.09 11.77 -1.34
C MET A 244 5.90 12.99 -0.41
N GLN A 245 6.78 13.99 -0.47
CA GLN A 245 6.71 15.24 0.29
C GLN A 245 6.43 15.04 1.80
N ILE A 246 6.91 13.93 2.37
CA ILE A 246 6.57 13.53 3.74
C ILE A 246 6.99 14.58 4.78
N PRO A 247 8.21 15.17 4.72
CA PRO A 247 8.60 16.23 5.65
C PRO A 247 7.68 17.45 5.57
N ALA A 248 7.40 17.93 4.35
CA ALA A 248 6.56 19.10 4.14
C ALA A 248 5.11 18.87 4.63
N ILE A 249 4.57 17.67 4.41
CA ILE A 249 3.23 17.29 4.89
C ILE A 249 3.18 17.31 6.42
N TYR A 250 4.19 16.75 7.10
CA TYR A 250 4.23 16.75 8.55
C TYR A 250 4.54 18.13 9.13
N GLU A 251 5.39 18.92 8.47
CA GLU A 251 5.69 20.29 8.85
C GLU A 251 4.45 21.18 8.86
N HIS A 252 3.44 20.91 8.03
CA HIS A 252 2.20 21.67 8.07
C HIS A 252 1.43 21.52 9.40
N HIS A 253 1.68 20.47 10.18
CA HIS A 253 1.01 20.22 11.47
C HIS A 253 1.71 20.94 12.64
N GLN A 254 1.85 22.26 12.55
CA GLN A 254 2.60 23.07 13.53
C GLN A 254 2.10 22.92 14.97
N SER A 255 0.79 22.87 15.19
CA SER A 255 0.21 22.67 16.54
C SER A 255 0.60 21.31 17.12
N GLU A 256 0.51 20.24 16.33
CA GLU A 256 0.93 18.90 16.72
C GLU A 256 2.42 18.87 17.06
N LEU A 257 3.27 19.53 16.25
CA LEU A 257 4.72 19.61 16.51
C LEU A 257 5.04 20.39 17.79
N ALA A 258 4.31 21.48 18.07
CA ALA A 258 4.46 22.26 19.29
C ALA A 258 4.09 21.43 20.54
N ASP A 259 2.99 20.69 20.47
CA ASP A 259 2.57 19.79 21.54
C ASP A 259 3.62 18.69 21.75
N LEU A 260 4.11 18.06 20.69
CA LEU A 260 5.15 17.03 20.79
C LEU A 260 6.44 17.56 21.40
N ASP A 261 6.87 18.78 21.06
CA ASP A 261 8.05 19.39 21.68
C ASP A 261 7.84 19.68 23.18
N LEU A 262 6.67 20.21 23.55
CA LEU A 262 6.32 20.44 24.95
C LEU A 262 6.31 19.11 25.72
N LEU A 263 5.64 18.08 25.19
CA LEU A 263 5.59 16.75 25.77
C LEU A 263 6.99 16.16 25.93
N ARG A 264 7.82 16.21 24.89
CA ARG A 264 9.22 15.73 24.94
C ARG A 264 10.03 16.42 26.05
N ARG A 265 9.84 17.73 26.26
CA ARG A 265 10.53 18.49 27.32
C ARG A 265 10.00 18.20 28.73
N LYS A 266 8.70 17.91 28.86
CA LYS A 266 8.03 17.71 30.17
C LYS A 266 8.10 16.26 30.65
N TYR A 267 8.00 15.29 29.75
CA TYR A 267 7.87 13.87 30.08
C TYR A 267 9.26 13.23 30.25
N ASN A 268 9.92 13.60 31.35
CA ASN A 268 11.13 12.91 31.78
C ASN A 268 10.79 11.56 32.45
N LYS A 269 11.81 10.71 32.63
CA LYS A 269 11.66 9.37 33.24
C LYS A 269 10.94 9.41 34.59
N ARG A 270 11.17 10.45 35.40
CA ARG A 270 10.53 10.59 36.72
C ARG A 270 9.02 10.80 36.58
N TYR A 271 8.59 11.73 35.72
CA TYR A 271 7.16 11.97 35.48
C TYR A 271 6.43 10.70 35.03
N LEU A 272 7.03 9.95 34.10
CA LEU A 272 6.47 8.70 33.58
C LEU A 272 6.36 7.61 34.66
N ASN A 273 7.35 7.51 35.54
CA ASN A 273 7.30 6.61 36.71
C ASN A 273 6.22 7.02 37.70
N ASP A 274 6.09 8.32 38.01
CA ASP A 274 5.10 8.84 38.95
C ASP A 274 3.68 8.63 38.41
N LEU A 275 3.47 8.85 37.10
CA LEU A 275 2.21 8.54 36.44
C LEU A 275 1.86 7.05 36.51
N GLY A 276 2.84 6.17 36.31
CA GLY A 276 2.61 4.73 36.48
C GLY A 276 2.17 4.39 37.91
N LYS A 277 2.86 4.92 38.92
CA LYS A 277 2.46 4.74 40.32
C LYS A 277 1.03 5.20 40.59
N LEU A 278 0.61 6.35 40.03
CA LEU A 278 -0.76 6.86 40.16
C LEU A 278 -1.81 5.93 39.53
N LEU A 279 -1.47 5.29 38.41
CA LEU A 279 -2.33 4.29 37.77
C LEU A 279 -2.26 2.91 38.45
N GLY A 280 -1.56 2.80 39.59
CA GLY A 280 -1.40 1.54 40.33
C GLY A 280 -0.51 0.51 39.62
N ALA A 281 0.24 0.90 38.58
CA ALA A 281 1.04 -0.03 37.79
C ALA A 281 2.27 0.65 37.16
N LYS A 282 3.41 -0.03 37.15
CA LYS A 282 4.58 0.46 36.40
C LYS A 282 4.28 0.38 34.90
N LEU A 283 4.07 1.53 34.26
CA LEU A 283 3.83 1.58 32.81
C LEU A 283 5.10 1.24 32.02
N THR A 284 4.93 0.39 31.02
CA THR A 284 5.91 0.15 29.96
C THR A 284 5.92 1.31 28.96
N GLU A 285 6.99 1.42 28.16
CA GLU A 285 7.05 2.38 27.03
C GLU A 285 5.84 2.23 26.10
N LYS A 286 5.44 0.98 25.81
CA LYS A 286 4.27 0.69 25.00
C LYS A 286 3.00 1.29 25.60
N GLU A 287 2.75 1.10 26.89
CA GLU A 287 1.57 1.64 27.56
C GLU A 287 1.58 3.16 27.63
N VAL A 288 2.74 3.77 27.88
CA VAL A 288 2.93 5.23 27.83
C VAL A 288 2.51 5.76 26.46
N TYR A 289 3.05 5.22 25.38
CA TYR A 289 2.69 5.67 24.03
C TYR A 289 1.23 5.41 23.68
N ARG A 290 0.65 4.31 24.15
CA ARG A 290 -0.75 3.97 23.88
C ARG A 290 -1.75 4.83 24.64
N ILE A 291 -1.53 5.02 25.94
CA ILE A 291 -2.46 5.71 26.85
C ILE A 291 -2.29 7.22 26.75
N ILE A 292 -1.05 7.71 26.78
CA ILE A 292 -0.78 9.15 26.86
C ILE A 292 -0.80 9.77 25.47
N PHE A 293 -0.10 9.17 24.50
CA PHE A 293 0.09 9.79 23.18
C PHE A 293 -0.89 9.26 22.14
N GLY A 294 -1.70 8.25 22.49
CA GLY A 294 -2.73 7.70 21.63
C GLY A 294 -2.20 6.92 20.42
N VAL A 295 -0.93 6.51 20.41
CA VAL A 295 -0.26 5.93 19.24
C VAL A 295 0.34 4.55 19.51
N GLU A 296 0.71 3.86 18.44
CA GLU A 296 1.40 2.57 18.53
C GLU A 296 2.89 2.79 18.77
N TYR A 297 3.48 1.98 19.66
CA TYR A 297 4.91 2.02 19.96
C TYR A 297 5.71 1.10 19.03
N GLU A 298 5.20 -0.10 18.76
CA GLU A 298 5.87 -1.09 17.91
C GLU A 298 5.66 -0.76 16.44
N ASP A 299 6.74 -0.78 15.66
CA ASP A 299 6.74 -0.41 14.24
C ASP A 299 5.75 -1.23 13.42
N GLU A 300 5.68 -2.53 13.70
CA GLU A 300 4.75 -3.47 13.08
C GLU A 300 3.28 -3.09 13.30
N ASN A 301 2.98 -2.29 14.32
CA ASN A 301 1.61 -1.89 14.66
C ASN A 301 1.24 -0.49 14.15
N PHE A 302 2.16 0.30 13.60
CA PHE A 302 1.89 1.68 13.16
C PHE A 302 0.72 1.79 12.17
N TYR A 303 0.47 0.75 11.38
CA TYR A 303 -0.64 0.74 10.43
C TYR A 303 -2.02 0.85 11.09
N LYS A 304 -2.12 0.57 12.40
CA LYS A 304 -3.36 0.61 13.19
C LYS A 304 -3.75 2.02 13.63
N ARG A 305 -2.79 2.95 13.77
CA ARG A 305 -3.08 4.30 14.29
C ARG A 305 -2.29 5.42 13.59
N PRO A 306 -2.97 6.51 13.20
CA PRO A 306 -2.33 7.67 12.62
C PRO A 306 -1.28 8.28 13.54
N LEU A 307 -0.32 8.92 12.91
CA LEU A 307 0.80 9.65 13.49
C LEU A 307 1.75 8.79 14.34
N SER A 308 1.56 7.47 14.42
CA SER A 308 2.41 6.60 15.23
C SER A 308 3.89 6.72 14.86
N LYS A 309 4.23 6.76 13.56
CA LYS A 309 5.61 6.99 13.13
C LYS A 309 6.14 8.35 13.56
N LEU A 310 5.38 9.42 13.30
CA LEU A 310 5.80 10.80 13.61
C LEU A 310 6.01 10.98 15.12
N LYS A 311 5.00 10.63 15.94
CA LYS A 311 5.04 10.83 17.38
C LYS A 311 6.13 9.97 18.02
N LYS A 312 6.30 8.71 17.62
CA LYS A 312 7.39 7.88 18.13
C LYS A 312 8.76 8.49 17.82
N ASP A 313 8.99 8.88 16.58
CA ASP A 313 10.28 9.42 16.13
C ASP A 313 10.65 10.71 16.86
N ILE A 314 9.70 11.64 17.02
CA ILE A 314 9.95 12.95 17.63
C ILE A 314 10.08 12.84 19.15
N LEU A 315 9.16 12.11 19.81
CA LEU A 315 9.18 11.99 21.27
C LEU A 315 10.43 11.24 21.74
N ASN A 316 10.79 10.14 21.04
CA ASN A 316 11.98 9.32 21.29
C ASN A 316 12.29 9.15 22.79
N LEU A 317 11.27 8.85 23.59
CA LEU A 317 11.41 8.79 25.04
C LEU A 317 12.25 7.56 25.38
N LYS A 318 13.50 7.77 25.77
CA LYS A 318 14.36 6.70 26.29
C LYS A 318 13.97 6.43 27.74
N ILE A 319 13.02 5.54 27.97
CA ILE A 319 12.65 5.08 29.33
C ILE A 319 13.55 3.89 29.69
N LYS A 320 14.88 4.09 29.69
CA LYS A 320 15.82 3.12 30.26
C LYS A 320 16.07 3.44 31.72
#